data_AF-A0AAU8HMM9-F1
#
_entry.id   AF-A0AAU8HMM9-F1
#
_cell.length_a   1.000
_cell.length_b   1.000
_cell.length_c   1.000
_cell.angle_alpha   90.00
_cell.angle_beta   90.00
_cell.angle_gamma   90.00
#
_symmetry.space_group_name_H-M   'P 1'
#
loop_
_entity.id
_entity.type
_entity.pdbx_description
1 polymer ?
#
loop_
_entity_poly.entity_id
_entity_poly.type
_entity_poly.pdbx_seq_one_letter_code
_entity_poly.pdbx_strand_id
1 'polypeptide(L)'
;MDLGLGLPIGNPGCLPDWARRAEAAGFASLALLDRLAYDNPEPLVALAVLAGVTTRVRLQTEVLLGPLRGTALLAKQVATLDRMSGGWSVSSPSRPAHRRPWNGPGGRSPTTTRSSGGRVGARR
;
A
#
# COMPACT_ATOMS: atom_id res chain seq x y z
N MET A 1 -9.35 -5.36 15.68
CA MET A 1 -10.05 -5.97 14.53
C MET A 1 -10.06 -4.92 13.44
N ASP A 2 -9.53 -5.23 12.26
CA ASP A 2 -9.40 -4.26 11.17
C ASP A 2 -10.62 -4.38 10.24
N LEU A 3 -11.43 -3.33 10.15
CA LEU A 3 -12.64 -3.30 9.33
C LEU A 3 -12.35 -2.64 7.98
N GLY A 4 -12.76 -3.29 6.89
CA GLY A 4 -12.73 -2.76 5.53
C GLY A 4 -14.11 -2.31 5.04
N LEU A 5 -14.15 -1.41 4.07
CA LEU A 5 -15.38 -0.91 3.46
C LEU A 5 -15.30 -0.94 1.93
N GLY A 6 -16.25 -1.62 1.29
CA GLY A 6 -16.50 -1.50 -0.14
C GLY A 6 -17.23 -0.20 -0.46
N LEU A 7 -16.73 0.57 -1.43
CA LEU A 7 -17.32 1.88 -1.76
C LEU A 7 -18.47 1.77 -2.78
N PRO A 8 -19.41 2.73 -2.77
CA PRO A 8 -20.57 2.72 -3.67
C PRO A 8 -20.20 3.11 -5.11
N ILE A 9 -19.64 2.16 -5.86
CA ILE A 9 -19.16 2.33 -7.24
C ILE A 9 -20.25 2.64 -8.28
N GLY A 10 -21.53 2.55 -7.92
CA GLY A 10 -22.64 2.93 -8.80
C GLY A 10 -22.82 4.44 -8.96
N ASN A 11 -22.16 5.25 -8.13
CA ASN A 11 -22.13 6.70 -8.26
C ASN A 11 -20.69 7.23 -8.05
N PRO A 12 -19.87 7.27 -9.11
CA PRO A 12 -18.45 7.62 -8.99
C PRO A 12 -18.20 9.02 -8.37
N GLY A 13 -19.11 9.96 -8.58
CA GLY A 13 -18.98 11.34 -8.11
C GLY A 13 -18.93 11.47 -6.59
N CYS A 14 -19.49 10.51 -5.85
CA CYS A 14 -19.49 10.56 -4.38
C CYS A 14 -18.30 9.82 -3.72
N LEU A 15 -17.48 9.10 -4.49
CA LEU A 15 -16.40 8.28 -3.96
C LEU A 15 -15.37 9.05 -3.12
N PRO A 16 -14.91 10.26 -3.50
CA PRO A 16 -13.96 11.02 -2.68
C PRO A 16 -14.52 11.39 -1.30
N ASP A 17 -15.79 11.77 -1.24
CA ASP A 17 -16.44 12.14 0.02
C ASP A 17 -16.64 10.93 0.94
N TRP A 18 -17.05 9.80 0.36
CA TRP A 18 -17.13 8.53 1.08
C TRP A 18 -15.78 8.10 1.63
N ALA A 19 -14.71 8.23 0.84
CA ALA A 19 -13.37 7.86 1.27
C ALA A 19 -12.89 8.71 2.45
N ARG A 20 -13.08 10.04 2.41
CA ARG A 20 -12.75 10.91 3.54
C ARG A 20 -13.53 10.57 4.79
N ARG A 21 -14.84 10.30 4.66
CA ARG A 21 -15.71 9.92 5.78
C ARG A 21 -15.31 8.58 6.39
N ALA A 22 -14.99 7.60 5.55
CA ALA A 22 -14.57 6.28 6.01
C ALA A 22 -13.20 6.33 6.69
N GLU A 23 -12.24 7.10 6.16
CA GLU A 23 -10.96 7.34 6.84
C GLU A 23 -11.16 8.02 8.21
N ALA A 24 -12.01 9.05 8.29
CA ALA A 24 -12.32 9.74 9.53
C ALA A 24 -13.03 8.84 10.55
N ALA A 25 -13.85 7.89 10.08
CA ALA A 25 -14.50 6.88 10.90
C ALA A 25 -13.56 5.76 11.37
N GLY A 26 -12.30 5.74 10.91
CA GLY A 26 -11.30 4.78 11.34
C GLY A 26 -11.35 3.42 10.64
N PHE A 27 -11.92 3.35 9.43
CA PHE A 27 -11.82 2.13 8.61
C PHE A 27 -10.35 1.86 8.25
N ALA A 28 -9.96 0.59 8.29
CA ALA A 28 -8.60 0.16 8.01
C ALA A 28 -8.31 0.08 6.50
N SER A 29 -9.32 -0.21 5.68
CA SER A 29 -9.18 -0.26 4.23
C SER A 29 -10.46 0.10 3.47
N LEU A 30 -10.30 0.65 2.27
CA LEU A 30 -11.36 0.90 1.29
C LEU A 30 -11.09 0.09 0.03
N ALA A 31 -12.14 -0.44 -0.57
CA ALA A 31 -12.01 -1.29 -1.73
C ALA A 31 -13.03 -0.99 -2.85
N LEU A 32 -12.62 -1.25 -4.09
CA LEU A 32 -13.42 -1.10 -5.31
C LEU A 32 -13.44 -2.41 -6.11
N LEU A 33 -14.57 -2.72 -6.76
CA LEU A 33 -14.70 -3.85 -7.68
C LEU A 33 -14.31 -3.45 -9.11
N ASP A 34 -13.68 -4.37 -9.82
CA ASP A 34 -13.43 -4.26 -11.26
C ASP A 34 -14.60 -4.87 -12.06
N ARG A 35 -15.45 -4.01 -12.65
CA ARG A 35 -16.64 -4.42 -13.42
C ARG A 35 -16.63 -3.80 -14.81
N LEU A 36 -15.86 -4.39 -15.72
CA LEU A 36 -15.63 -3.87 -17.07
C LEU A 36 -16.91 -3.66 -17.92
N ALA A 37 -17.93 -4.50 -17.74
CA ALA A 37 -19.17 -4.45 -18.53
C ALA A 37 -20.25 -3.51 -17.96
N TYR A 38 -19.92 -2.70 -16.96
CA TYR A 38 -20.87 -1.83 -16.25
C TYR A 38 -20.30 -0.41 -16.15
N ASP A 39 -21.16 0.57 -15.89
CA ASP A 39 -20.78 1.99 -15.74
C ASP A 39 -20.01 2.30 -14.46
N ASN A 40 -19.34 1.30 -13.89
CA ASN A 40 -18.47 1.44 -12.74
C ASN A 40 -17.14 2.05 -13.17
N PRO A 41 -16.50 2.84 -12.30
CA PRO A 41 -15.23 3.45 -12.64
C PRO A 41 -14.14 2.38 -12.71
N GLU A 42 -13.17 2.59 -13.60
CA GLU A 42 -11.99 1.75 -13.67
C GLU A 42 -11.25 1.81 -12.31
N PRO A 43 -10.99 0.66 -11.66
CA PRO A 43 -10.58 0.63 -10.27
C PRO A 43 -9.23 1.29 -10.00
N LEU A 44 -8.23 1.14 -10.87
CA LEU A 44 -6.90 1.72 -10.62
C LEU A 44 -6.91 3.26 -10.73
N VAL A 45 -7.64 3.81 -11.70
CA VAL A 45 -7.85 5.25 -11.85
C VAL A 45 -8.65 5.78 -10.67
N ALA A 46 -9.72 5.10 -10.26
CA ALA A 46 -10.49 5.51 -9.09
C ALA A 46 -9.65 5.49 -7.81
N LEU A 47 -8.85 4.44 -7.58
CA LEU A 47 -7.93 4.38 -6.44
C LEU A 47 -6.88 5.51 -6.47
N ALA A 48 -6.43 5.94 -7.65
CA ALA A 48 -5.54 7.10 -7.78
C ALA A 48 -6.20 8.40 -7.31
N VAL A 49 -7.48 8.62 -7.64
CA VAL A 49 -8.26 9.76 -7.15
C VAL A 49 -8.42 9.68 -5.63
N LEU A 50 -8.76 8.49 -5.11
CA LEU A 50 -8.95 8.28 -3.68
C LEU A 50 -7.64 8.50 -2.89
N ALA A 51 -6.51 8.05 -3.42
CA ALA A 51 -5.19 8.28 -2.84
C ALA A 51 -4.86 9.76 -2.69
N GLY A 52 -5.41 10.62 -3.56
CA GLY A 52 -5.23 12.07 -3.47
C GLY A 52 -6.04 12.74 -2.34
N VAL A 53 -7.07 12.06 -1.81
CA VAL A 53 -7.96 12.63 -0.78
C VAL A 53 -7.89 11.91 0.57
N THR A 54 -7.10 10.85 0.67
CA THR A 54 -6.87 10.06 1.90
C THR A 54 -5.39 9.94 2.21
N THR A 55 -5.03 9.73 3.47
CA THR A 55 -3.63 9.74 3.92
C THR A 55 -3.22 8.54 4.77
N ARG A 56 -4.18 7.79 5.32
CA ARG A 56 -3.96 6.74 6.32
C ARG A 56 -4.69 5.45 5.98
N VAL A 57 -5.88 5.52 5.39
CA VAL A 57 -6.65 4.32 5.04
C VAL A 57 -5.98 3.57 3.88
N ARG A 58 -5.95 2.23 3.97
CA ARG A 58 -5.42 1.40 2.90
C ARG A 58 -6.40 1.35 1.73
N LEU A 59 -5.91 1.55 0.52
CA LEU A 59 -6.72 1.47 -0.69
C LEU A 59 -6.41 0.16 -1.42
N GLN A 60 -7.43 -0.56 -1.87
CA GLN A 60 -7.25 -1.84 -2.58
C GLN A 60 -8.37 -2.10 -3.59
N THR A 61 -8.19 -3.10 -4.43
CA THR A 61 -9.26 -3.66 -5.25
C THR A 61 -9.84 -4.88 -4.55
N GLU A 62 -11.16 -5.02 -4.49
CA GLU A 62 -11.79 -6.27 -4.03
C GLU A 62 -11.51 -7.40 -5.03
N VAL A 63 -11.66 -7.06 -6.31
CA VAL A 63 -11.35 -7.94 -7.45
C VAL A 63 -10.72 -7.06 -8.52
N LEU A 64 -9.63 -7.53 -9.12
CA LEU A 64 -8.99 -6.92 -10.27
C LEU A 64 -8.94 -7.95 -11.39
N LEU A 65 -9.52 -7.64 -12.55
CA LEU A 65 -9.61 -8.55 -13.69
C LEU A 65 -8.31 -8.53 -14.50
N GLY A 66 -7.21 -8.91 -13.84
CA GLY A 66 -5.86 -8.91 -14.42
C GLY A 66 -5.72 -9.58 -15.78
N PRO A 67 -6.31 -10.77 -16.03
CA PRO A 67 -6.23 -11.45 -17.32
C PRO A 67 -6.87 -10.69 -18.49
N LEU A 68 -7.76 -9.72 -18.22
CA LEU A 68 -8.39 -8.88 -19.25
C LEU A 68 -7.52 -7.67 -19.64
N ARG A 69 -6.34 -7.51 -19.04
CA ARG A 69 -5.46 -6.34 -19.18
C ARG A 69 -4.08 -6.78 -19.66
N GLY A 70 -3.39 -5.89 -20.40
CA GLY A 70 -2.01 -6.16 -20.80
C GLY A 70 -1.08 -6.23 -19.58
N THR A 71 -0.49 -7.40 -19.31
CA THR A 71 0.29 -7.69 -18.09
C THR A 71 1.38 -6.66 -17.80
N ALA A 72 2.17 -6.26 -18.81
CA ALA A 72 3.25 -5.30 -18.64
C ALA A 72 2.73 -3.90 -18.27
N LEU A 73 1.65 -3.46 -18.92
CA LEU A 73 1.02 -2.18 -18.61
C LEU A 73 0.37 -2.20 -17.23
N LEU A 74 -0.33 -3.27 -16.88
CA LEU A 74 -0.94 -3.45 -15.58
C LEU A 74 0.11 -3.39 -14.47
N ALA A 75 1.22 -4.10 -14.63
CA ALA A 75 2.33 -4.08 -13.68
C ALA A 75 2.89 -2.65 -13.51
N LYS A 76 3.03 -1.89 -14.60
CA LYS A 76 3.47 -0.49 -14.55
C LYS A 76 2.46 0.41 -13.85
N GLN A 77 1.17 0.26 -14.13
CA GLN A 77 0.09 1.03 -13.50
C GLN A 77 0.08 0.79 -12.00
N VAL A 78 0.10 -0.48 -11.57
CA VAL A 78 0.11 -0.86 -10.15
C VAL A 78 1.34 -0.30 -9.44
N ALA A 79 2.54 -0.51 -10.01
CA ALA A 79 3.79 -0.02 -9.43
C ALA A 79 3.84 1.52 -9.36
N THR A 80 3.26 2.21 -10.35
CA THR A 80 3.20 3.68 -10.37
C THR A 80 2.28 4.17 -9.26
N LEU A 81 1.08 3.59 -9.17
CA LEU A 81 0.14 3.95 -8.11
C LEU A 81 0.74 3.64 -6.74
N ASP A 82 1.49 2.53 -6.57
CA ASP A 82 2.12 2.13 -5.29
C ASP A 82 3.11 3.17 -4.81
N ARG A 83 3.95 3.62 -5.74
CA ARG A 83 4.92 4.67 -5.48
C ARG A 83 4.25 6.03 -5.21
N MET A 84 3.19 6.37 -5.94
CA MET A 84 2.53 7.68 -5.83
C MET A 84 1.66 7.82 -4.58
N SER A 85 1.02 6.74 -4.12
CA SER A 85 0.15 6.78 -2.94
C SER A 85 0.89 6.51 -1.62
N GLY A 86 2.20 6.28 -1.64
CA GLY A 86 2.99 6.00 -0.44
C GLY A 86 2.88 4.57 0.11
N GLY A 87 2.49 3.59 -0.72
CA GLY A 87 2.50 2.16 -0.36
C GLY A 87 1.11 1.50 -0.26
N TRP A 88 0.34 1.45 -1.36
CA TRP A 88 -0.85 0.59 -1.44
C TRP A 88 -0.43 -0.76 -2.02
N SER A 89 -0.49 -1.81 -1.20
CA SER A 89 -0.26 -3.16 -1.70
C SER A 89 -1.57 -3.67 -2.31
N VAL A 90 -1.64 -3.78 -3.63
CA VAL A 90 -2.53 -4.77 -4.22
C VAL A 90 -2.13 -6.10 -3.60
N SER A 91 -3.04 -6.78 -2.91
CA SER A 91 -2.75 -8.06 -2.28
C SER A 91 -2.62 -9.12 -3.38
N SER A 92 -1.44 -9.19 -4.00
CA SER A 92 -0.97 -10.42 -4.63
C SER A 92 -0.73 -11.44 -3.50
N PRO A 93 -1.15 -12.72 -3.62
CA PRO A 93 -1.22 -13.68 -2.51
C PRO A 93 0.12 -14.13 -1.91
N SER A 94 1.18 -13.35 -2.03
CA SER A 94 2.49 -13.68 -1.49
C SER A 94 3.30 -12.43 -1.15
N ARG A 95 3.10 -11.87 0.06
CA ARG A 95 4.18 -11.24 0.83
C ARG A 95 3.82 -10.89 2.27
N PRO A 96 4.66 -11.22 3.27
CA PRO A 96 4.46 -10.80 4.66
C PRO A 96 4.84 -9.34 4.87
N ALA A 97 4.07 -8.66 5.73
CA ALA A 97 4.24 -7.27 6.11
C ALA A 97 5.42 -7.08 7.09
N HIS A 98 6.61 -6.79 6.55
CA HIS A 98 7.65 -6.07 7.26
C HIS A 98 8.58 -5.44 6.22
N ARG A 99 8.36 -4.15 5.89
CA ARG A 99 9.21 -3.40 4.97
C ARG A 99 10.11 -2.48 5.78
N ARG A 100 11.41 -2.80 5.81
CA ARG A 100 12.45 -1.81 6.12
C ARG A 100 12.43 -0.75 5.01
N PRO A 101 12.69 0.54 5.33
CA PRO A 101 12.85 1.56 4.31
C PRO A 101 14.04 1.23 3.39
N TRP A 102 13.87 1.54 2.10
CA TRP A 102 14.89 1.34 1.08
C TRP A 102 16.00 2.39 1.23
N ASN A 103 17.23 1.94 1.48
CA ASN A 103 18.43 2.78 1.37
C ASN A 103 19.08 2.48 0.03
N GLY A 104 19.21 3.49 -0.83
CA GLY A 104 19.82 3.34 -2.16
C GLY A 104 21.26 2.83 -2.13
N PRO A 105 21.88 2.60 -3.31
CA PRO A 105 23.21 2.02 -3.40
C PRO A 105 24.25 3.03 -2.87
N GLY A 106 24.71 2.81 -1.63
CA GLY A 106 25.71 3.65 -0.96
C GLY A 106 25.70 3.60 0.57
N GLY A 107 24.68 3.02 1.21
CA GLY A 107 24.59 2.94 2.68
C GLY A 107 25.59 1.94 3.27
N ARG A 108 26.74 2.42 3.76
CA ARG A 108 27.66 1.60 4.58
C ARG A 108 27.04 1.36 5.96
N SER A 109 27.07 0.11 6.41
CA SER A 109 26.71 -0.28 7.78
C SER A 109 27.69 0.36 8.80
N PRO A 110 27.25 0.76 10.00
CA PRO A 110 28.19 1.07 11.08
C PRO A 110 28.82 -0.24 11.55
N THR A 111 30.14 -0.33 11.47
CA THR A 111 30.92 -1.41 12.06
C THR A 111 30.80 -1.31 13.58
N THR A 112 30.04 -2.22 14.19
CA THR A 112 30.01 -2.40 15.64
C THR A 112 31.37 -2.90 16.12
N THR A 113 32.20 -2.02 16.66
CA THR A 113 33.38 -2.39 17.45
C THR A 113 32.90 -3.09 18.72
N ARG A 114 33.03 -4.41 18.77
CA ARG A 114 32.80 -5.22 19.96
C ARG A 114 34.02 -5.09 20.87
N SER A 115 33.97 -4.21 21.87
CA SER A 115 34.91 -4.23 22.99
C SER A 115 34.54 -5.38 23.93
N SER A 116 35.30 -6.47 23.89
CA SER A 116 35.22 -7.56 24.85
C SER A 116 36.46 -7.57 25.74
N GLY A 117 36.27 -7.64 27.06
CA GLY A 117 37.28 -8.20 27.97
C GLY A 117 37.66 -7.30 29.14
N GLY A 118 36.87 -7.35 30.21
CA GLY A 118 37.27 -6.86 31.52
C GLY A 118 37.92 -7.98 32.35
N ARG A 119 39.00 -7.57 33.05
CA ARG A 119 39.49 -7.98 34.39
C ARG A 119 40.41 -9.19 34.58
N VAL A 120 41.18 -9.02 35.67
CA VAL A 120 42.10 -9.92 36.42
C VAL A 120 43.52 -9.92 35.83
N GLY A 121 44.61 -9.62 36.54
CA GLY A 121 44.91 -9.35 37.94
C GLY A 121 46.40 -9.66 38.18
N ALA A 122 46.94 -9.18 39.31
CA ALA A 122 48.22 -9.54 39.95
C ALA A 122 49.51 -8.79 39.54
N ARG A 123 50.02 -8.01 40.53
CA ARG A 123 51.37 -8.10 41.16
C ARG A 123 52.52 -8.40 40.19
N ARG A 124 53.55 -7.58 40.06
CA ARG A 124 54.48 -7.09 41.09
C ARG A 124 55.40 -6.05 40.44
#